data_AF-X1TQH9-F1
#
_entry.id   AF-X1TQH9-F1
#
_cell.length_a   1.000
_cell.length_b   1.000
_cell.length_c   1.000
_cell.angle_alpha   90.00
_cell.angle_beta   90.00
_cell.angle_gamma   90.00
#
_symmetry.space_group_name_H-M   'P 1'
#
loop_
_entity.id
_entity.type
_entity.pdbx_description
1 polymer ?
#
loop_
_entity_poly.entity_id
_entity_poly.type
_entity_poly.pdbx_seq_one_letter_code
_entity_poly.pdbx_strand_id
1 'polypeptide(L)'
;APGDIIIKAAGNMAYPMGLRTEKISVEIETASRMKGKAFEFIAGLGADSRTMIGAGAQKSVPVIVSVPQLIGGGMAGLAVGDSISLKHRCETVARILSNSSIIIESGIALSQEIHDGPFETYTGHGIWSAWEGMTTYSLKEKTLVRIDLDPNLEKVWQMEKSGGDVQVSVDRGLPKTKTLKVPFRMEMSGFARLESSIPVVGDLGVLWPVIAHNVSGALGIELDFISYPQETEQGKEMREWIVEKVNVLNMKEMR
;
A
#
# COMPACT_ATOMS: atom_id res chain seq x y z
N ALA A 1 -20.58 18.49 -20.97
CA ALA A 1 -20.85 19.80 -20.33
C ALA A 1 -19.51 20.49 -20.08
N PRO A 2 -19.41 21.81 -20.21
CA PRO A 2 -18.23 22.53 -19.72
C PRO A 2 -18.14 22.33 -18.20
N GLY A 3 -16.96 21.95 -17.71
CA GLY A 3 -16.64 21.72 -16.31
C GLY A 3 -15.14 21.86 -16.11
N ASP A 4 -14.71 22.00 -14.85
CA ASP A 4 -13.29 22.17 -14.53
C ASP A 4 -12.48 20.97 -15.05
N ILE A 5 -11.29 21.24 -15.59
CA ILE A 5 -10.38 20.19 -16.03
C ILE A 5 -9.90 19.43 -14.78
N ILE A 6 -10.45 18.25 -14.55
CA ILE A 6 -10.02 17.36 -13.48
C ILE A 6 -8.64 16.81 -13.84
N ILE A 7 -7.60 17.46 -13.30
CA ILE A 7 -6.20 17.02 -13.45
C ILE A 7 -5.78 15.98 -12.41
N LYS A 8 -6.62 15.72 -11.40
CA LYS A 8 -6.38 14.76 -10.31
C LYS A 8 -7.72 14.24 -9.77
N ALA A 9 -7.94 12.92 -9.80
CA ALA A 9 -9.01 12.30 -9.01
C ALA A 9 -8.49 11.91 -7.63
N ALA A 10 -9.41 11.73 -6.67
CA ALA A 10 -9.10 11.32 -5.31
C ALA A 10 -8.19 10.07 -5.32
N GLY A 11 -6.99 10.25 -4.76
CA GLY A 11 -5.86 9.36 -4.93
C GLY A 11 -5.84 8.24 -3.90
N ASN A 12 -6.41 7.10 -4.27
CA ASN A 12 -5.93 5.78 -3.82
C ASN A 12 -5.18 5.06 -4.96
N MET A 13 -4.90 5.78 -6.05
CA MET A 13 -4.26 5.25 -7.23
C MET A 13 -2.75 5.44 -7.12
N ALA A 14 -1.98 4.36 -7.35
CA ALA A 14 -0.52 4.38 -7.36
C ALA A 14 0.09 5.24 -8.49
N TYR A 15 -0.72 5.73 -9.43
CA TYR A 15 -0.28 6.45 -10.63
C TYR A 15 -1.10 7.73 -10.89
N PRO A 16 -0.46 8.81 -11.40
CA PRO A 16 -1.15 10.05 -11.77
C PRO A 16 -2.06 9.84 -12.98
N MET A 17 -3.28 10.36 -12.92
CA MET A 17 -4.22 10.27 -14.04
C MET A 17 -3.84 11.18 -15.21
N GLY A 18 -4.30 10.81 -16.41
CA GLY A 18 -4.19 11.63 -17.60
C GLY A 18 -3.93 10.79 -18.85
N LEU A 19 -4.28 11.35 -20.01
CA LEU A 19 -4.20 10.65 -21.30
C LEU A 19 -2.80 10.07 -21.58
N ARG A 20 -1.73 10.78 -21.18
CA ARG A 20 -0.36 10.30 -21.29
C ARG A 20 -0.14 9.02 -20.47
N THR A 21 -0.55 9.03 -19.20
CA THR A 21 -0.38 7.89 -18.30
C THR A 21 -1.23 6.71 -18.76
N GLU A 22 -2.45 6.93 -19.25
CA GLU A 22 -3.27 5.83 -19.76
C GLU A 22 -2.65 5.17 -20.99
N LYS A 23 -2.17 5.96 -21.95
CA LYS A 23 -1.51 5.43 -23.15
C LYS A 23 -0.23 4.67 -22.84
N ILE A 24 0.65 5.26 -22.01
CA ILE A 24 1.94 4.63 -21.67
C ILE A 24 1.74 3.35 -20.86
N SER A 25 0.66 3.27 -20.07
CA SER A 25 0.33 2.06 -19.30
C SER A 25 0.06 0.87 -20.21
N VAL A 26 -0.61 1.05 -21.34
CA VAL A 26 -0.86 -0.05 -22.31
C VAL A 26 0.46 -0.54 -22.95
N GLU A 27 1.39 0.37 -23.22
CA GLU A 27 2.73 -0.01 -23.71
C GLU A 27 3.53 -0.78 -22.66
N ILE A 28 3.49 -0.33 -21.39
CA ILE A 28 4.15 -1.01 -20.27
C ILE A 28 3.53 -2.39 -20.03
N GLU A 29 2.20 -2.52 -20.08
CA GLU A 29 1.52 -3.81 -19.98
C GLU A 29 2.03 -4.77 -21.06
N THR A 30 2.09 -4.32 -22.32
CA THR A 30 2.57 -5.14 -23.43
C THR A 30 3.99 -5.65 -23.16
N ALA A 31 4.90 -4.75 -22.78
CA ALA A 31 6.29 -5.11 -22.44
C ALA A 31 6.36 -6.05 -21.22
N SER A 32 5.51 -5.84 -20.22
CA SER A 32 5.40 -6.66 -19.01
C SER A 32 4.99 -8.09 -19.34
N ARG A 33 3.98 -8.25 -20.18
CA ARG A 33 3.50 -9.55 -20.64
C ARG A 33 4.55 -10.27 -21.49
N MET A 34 5.24 -9.56 -22.37
CA MET A 34 6.34 -10.12 -23.17
C MET A 34 7.50 -10.60 -22.30
N LYS A 35 7.83 -9.88 -21.22
CA LYS A 35 8.95 -10.20 -20.32
C LYS A 35 8.57 -11.10 -19.14
N GLY A 36 7.27 -11.37 -18.94
CA GLY A 36 6.76 -12.12 -17.78
C GLY A 36 7.06 -11.44 -16.44
N LYS A 37 7.08 -10.10 -16.41
CA LYS A 37 7.38 -9.29 -15.22
C LYS A 37 6.20 -8.40 -14.85
N ALA A 38 6.12 -8.03 -13.58
CA ALA A 38 5.10 -7.10 -13.10
C ALA A 38 5.25 -5.72 -13.75
N PHE A 39 4.13 -5.04 -13.99
CA PHE A 39 4.08 -3.68 -14.53
C PHE A 39 5.04 -2.73 -13.83
N GLU A 40 5.02 -2.76 -12.50
CA GLU A 40 5.77 -1.86 -11.62
C GLU A 40 7.27 -2.00 -11.82
N PHE A 41 7.74 -3.23 -12.04
CA PHE A 41 9.14 -3.50 -12.34
C PHE A 41 9.53 -2.94 -13.71
N ILE A 42 8.72 -3.19 -14.76
CA ILE A 42 9.00 -2.71 -16.11
C ILE A 42 8.95 -1.19 -16.20
N ALA A 43 7.94 -0.56 -15.59
CA ALA A 43 7.87 0.89 -15.46
C ALA A 43 9.07 1.42 -14.66
N GLY A 44 9.43 0.74 -13.57
CA GLY A 44 10.58 1.09 -12.74
C GLY A 44 11.91 1.15 -13.50
N LEU A 45 12.11 0.31 -14.52
CA LEU A 45 13.34 0.34 -15.33
C LEU A 45 13.57 1.68 -16.05
N GLY A 46 12.50 2.39 -16.40
CA GLY A 46 12.60 3.71 -17.03
C GLY A 46 12.20 4.87 -16.11
N ALA A 47 11.81 4.60 -14.86
CA ALA A 47 11.36 5.64 -13.95
C ALA A 47 12.56 6.29 -13.24
N ASP A 48 12.43 7.56 -12.88
CA ASP A 48 13.48 8.27 -12.14
C ASP A 48 13.78 7.57 -10.80
N SER A 49 15.06 7.52 -10.40
CA SER A 49 15.51 6.86 -9.18
C SER A 49 14.91 7.46 -7.90
N ARG A 50 14.33 8.66 -7.97
CA ARG A 50 13.61 9.31 -6.87
C ARG A 50 12.18 8.81 -6.69
N THR A 51 11.64 8.08 -7.67
CA THR A 51 10.34 7.42 -7.56
C THR A 51 10.46 6.06 -6.89
N MET A 52 9.41 5.60 -6.22
CA MET A 52 9.42 4.29 -5.55
C MET A 52 9.69 3.13 -6.52
N ILE A 53 9.06 3.13 -7.70
CA ILE A 53 9.27 2.10 -8.72
C ILE A 53 10.67 2.18 -9.35
N GLY A 54 11.22 3.38 -9.56
CA GLY A 54 12.57 3.56 -10.09
C GLY A 54 13.65 3.11 -9.10
N ALA A 55 13.55 3.56 -7.85
CA ALA A 55 14.42 3.10 -6.76
C ALA A 55 14.30 1.58 -6.56
N GLY A 56 13.08 1.05 -6.59
CA GLY A 56 12.79 -0.38 -6.43
C GLY A 56 13.45 -1.22 -7.51
N ALA A 57 13.26 -0.86 -8.78
CA ALA A 57 13.88 -1.56 -9.90
C ALA A 57 15.42 -1.52 -9.82
N GLN A 58 16.01 -0.37 -9.51
CA GLN A 58 17.48 -0.22 -9.41
C GLN A 58 18.08 -1.03 -8.25
N LYS A 59 17.40 -1.06 -7.09
CA LYS A 59 17.87 -1.77 -5.90
C LYS A 59 17.40 -3.22 -5.82
N SER A 60 16.67 -3.70 -6.83
CA SER A 60 16.00 -5.01 -6.80
C SER A 60 15.10 -5.20 -5.58
N VAL A 61 14.47 -4.12 -5.13
CA VAL A 61 13.46 -4.13 -4.06
C VAL A 61 12.08 -4.25 -4.71
N PRO A 62 11.28 -5.25 -4.34
CA PRO A 62 9.98 -5.46 -4.95
C PRO A 62 9.02 -4.31 -4.62
N VAL A 63 8.45 -3.71 -5.66
CA VAL A 63 7.37 -2.72 -5.58
C VAL A 63 6.21 -3.28 -6.38
N ILE A 64 5.03 -3.36 -5.77
CA ILE A 64 3.86 -3.94 -6.41
C ILE A 64 2.59 -3.20 -5.95
N VAL A 65 1.70 -2.93 -6.89
CA VAL A 65 0.35 -2.45 -6.61
C VAL A 65 -0.51 -3.64 -6.22
N SER A 66 -1.25 -3.44 -5.16
CA SER A 66 -2.08 -4.45 -4.53
C SER A 66 -3.43 -4.57 -5.26
N VAL A 67 -4.15 -5.68 -5.10
CA VAL A 67 -5.33 -6.00 -5.95
C VAL A 67 -6.50 -5.02 -5.81
N PRO A 68 -6.93 -4.61 -4.59
CA PRO A 68 -8.07 -3.71 -4.41
C PRO A 68 -7.89 -2.35 -5.10
N GLN A 69 -6.66 -1.92 -5.34
CA GLN A 69 -6.35 -0.62 -5.92
C GLN A 69 -6.47 -0.58 -7.46
N LEU A 70 -6.60 -1.75 -8.11
CA LEU A 70 -6.54 -1.84 -9.58
C LEU A 70 -7.79 -1.25 -10.27
N ILE A 71 -8.99 -1.58 -9.80
CA ILE A 71 -10.24 -1.22 -10.49
C ILE A 71 -10.47 0.30 -10.47
N GLY A 72 -10.20 0.94 -9.32
CA GLY A 72 -10.31 2.40 -9.19
C GLY A 72 -9.29 3.17 -10.04
N GLY A 73 -8.28 2.47 -10.58
CA GLY A 73 -7.13 3.03 -11.30
C GLY A 73 -7.38 3.45 -12.75
N GLY A 74 -8.59 3.28 -13.29
CA GLY A 74 -8.86 3.49 -14.71
C GLY A 74 -8.01 2.59 -15.60
N MET A 75 -7.68 3.03 -16.82
CA MET A 75 -6.89 2.22 -17.76
C MET A 75 -5.49 1.87 -17.22
N ALA A 76 -4.87 2.75 -16.43
CA ALA A 76 -3.59 2.46 -15.80
C ALA A 76 -3.72 1.30 -14.80
N GLY A 77 -4.75 1.30 -13.96
CA GLY A 77 -5.01 0.21 -13.01
C GLY A 77 -5.34 -1.12 -13.70
N LEU A 78 -6.12 -1.08 -14.79
CA LEU A 78 -6.39 -2.27 -15.60
C LEU A 78 -5.13 -2.82 -16.25
N ALA A 79 -4.29 -1.98 -16.85
CA ALA A 79 -3.00 -2.36 -17.43
C ALA A 79 -2.03 -2.96 -16.39
N VAL A 80 -2.03 -2.42 -15.17
CA VAL A 80 -1.31 -3.04 -14.04
C VAL A 80 -1.88 -4.43 -13.74
N GLY A 81 -3.21 -4.56 -13.66
CA GLY A 81 -3.88 -5.84 -13.42
C GLY A 81 -3.59 -6.89 -14.49
N ASP A 82 -3.57 -6.51 -15.77
CA ASP A 82 -3.39 -7.41 -16.90
C ASP A 82 -1.92 -7.77 -17.18
N SER A 83 -0.97 -7.06 -16.56
CA SER A 83 0.47 -7.28 -16.75
C SER A 83 0.95 -8.66 -16.28
N ILE A 84 0.35 -9.22 -15.23
CA ILE A 84 0.61 -10.55 -14.68
C ILE A 84 -0.70 -11.13 -14.17
N SER A 85 -0.79 -12.47 -14.08
CA SER A 85 -2.01 -13.08 -13.53
C SER A 85 -2.26 -12.63 -12.09
N LEU A 86 -3.53 -12.53 -11.72
CA LEU A 86 -3.94 -12.22 -10.35
C LEU A 86 -3.27 -13.16 -9.33
N LYS A 87 -3.13 -14.45 -9.65
CA LYS A 87 -2.44 -15.42 -8.79
C LYS A 87 -0.97 -15.06 -8.56
N HIS A 88 -0.25 -14.67 -9.62
CA HIS A 88 1.16 -14.27 -9.52
C HIS A 88 1.31 -12.98 -8.71
N ARG A 89 0.41 -12.00 -8.90
CA ARG A 89 0.37 -10.78 -8.09
C ARG A 89 0.16 -11.10 -6.62
N CYS A 90 -0.84 -11.90 -6.31
CA CYS A 90 -1.14 -12.34 -4.94
C CYS A 90 0.03 -13.10 -4.30
N GLU A 91 0.68 -13.99 -5.05
CA GLU A 91 1.87 -14.71 -4.58
C GLU A 91 3.04 -13.77 -4.27
N THR A 92 3.23 -12.73 -5.09
CA THR A 92 4.28 -11.73 -4.88
C THR A 92 4.02 -10.92 -3.63
N VAL A 93 2.78 -10.46 -3.41
CA VAL A 93 2.38 -9.76 -2.18
C VAL A 93 2.59 -10.66 -0.96
N ALA A 94 2.12 -11.90 -1.00
CA ALA A 94 2.33 -12.86 0.09
C ALA A 94 3.82 -13.05 0.41
N ARG A 95 4.68 -13.12 -0.61
CA ARG A 95 6.13 -13.24 -0.44
C ARG A 95 6.76 -12.00 0.19
N ILE A 96 6.35 -10.80 -0.21
CA ILE A 96 6.82 -9.53 0.39
C ILE A 96 6.45 -9.50 1.87
N LEU A 97 5.20 -9.81 2.20
CA LEU A 97 4.69 -9.81 3.57
C LEU A 97 5.30 -10.92 4.41
N SER A 98 5.56 -12.10 3.83
CA SER A 98 6.23 -13.20 4.51
C SER A 98 7.66 -12.81 4.94
N ASN A 99 8.38 -12.11 4.07
CA ASN A 99 9.77 -11.67 4.31
C ASN A 99 9.91 -10.41 5.17
N SER A 100 8.82 -9.75 5.58
CA SER A 100 8.88 -8.56 6.41
C SER A 100 8.71 -8.89 7.90
N SER A 101 9.51 -8.27 8.77
CA SER A 101 9.30 -8.32 10.22
C SER A 101 8.34 -7.22 10.70
N ILE A 102 8.33 -6.10 9.98
CA ILE A 102 7.51 -4.92 10.26
C ILE A 102 6.74 -4.58 8.98
N ILE A 103 5.44 -4.35 9.13
CA ILE A 103 4.55 -3.88 8.07
C ILE A 103 4.01 -2.52 8.49
N ILE A 104 4.07 -1.54 7.59
CA ILE A 104 3.51 -0.19 7.83
C ILE A 104 2.37 0.03 6.82
N GLU A 105 1.15 0.11 7.32
CA GLU A 105 -0.05 0.48 6.57
C GLU A 105 -0.30 1.98 6.74
N SER A 106 -0.41 2.74 5.65
CA SER A 106 -0.72 4.17 5.73
C SER A 106 -1.63 4.61 4.59
N GLY A 107 -2.69 5.35 4.90
CA GLY A 107 -3.59 5.90 3.87
C GLY A 107 -4.38 4.87 3.08
N ILE A 108 -4.60 3.68 3.65
CA ILE A 108 -5.28 2.59 2.96
C ILE A 108 -6.78 2.64 3.26
N ALA A 109 -7.57 2.86 2.21
CA ALA A 109 -9.00 2.55 2.25
C ALA A 109 -9.17 1.03 2.09
N LEU A 110 -9.69 0.36 3.12
CA LEU A 110 -9.98 -1.10 3.13
C LEU A 110 -8.71 -1.97 2.99
N SER A 111 -8.00 -2.24 4.09
CA SER A 111 -6.78 -3.08 4.07
C SER A 111 -7.05 -4.59 4.17
N GLN A 112 -8.11 -5.09 3.51
CA GLN A 112 -8.38 -6.54 3.48
C GLN A 112 -7.16 -7.33 2.97
N GLU A 113 -6.28 -6.72 2.19
CA GLU A 113 -5.13 -7.43 1.62
C GLU A 113 -4.07 -7.89 2.65
N ILE A 114 -3.89 -7.12 3.72
CA ILE A 114 -2.94 -7.49 4.78
C ILE A 114 -3.63 -8.38 5.81
N HIS A 115 -4.87 -8.08 6.18
CA HIS A 115 -5.56 -8.76 7.27
C HIS A 115 -6.27 -10.05 6.83
N ASP A 116 -6.82 -10.06 5.62
CA ASP A 116 -7.55 -11.18 5.04
C ASP A 116 -6.75 -11.89 3.91
N GLY A 117 -5.62 -11.32 3.48
CA GLY A 117 -4.69 -11.97 2.54
C GLY A 117 -4.50 -11.25 1.21
N PRO A 118 -3.49 -11.68 0.44
CA PRO A 118 -3.62 -13.00 -0.15
C PRO A 118 -2.91 -14.07 0.67
N PHE A 119 -3.64 -15.14 0.99
CA PHE A 119 -3.07 -16.32 1.63
C PHE A 119 -2.49 -16.08 3.04
N GLU A 120 -3.09 -15.17 3.80
CA GLU A 120 -2.74 -14.93 5.20
C GLU A 120 -3.28 -16.08 6.07
N THR A 121 -2.44 -16.69 6.90
CA THR A 121 -2.77 -17.93 7.64
C THR A 121 -3.19 -17.72 9.09
N TYR A 122 -2.82 -16.62 9.73
CA TYR A 122 -3.12 -16.35 11.15
C TYR A 122 -4.59 -16.02 11.37
N THR A 123 -5.19 -15.26 10.46
CA THR A 123 -6.62 -14.93 10.41
C THR A 123 -7.43 -15.96 9.62
N GLY A 124 -6.76 -16.89 8.95
CA GLY A 124 -7.33 -18.15 8.45
C GLY A 124 -7.62 -18.22 6.95
N HIS A 125 -7.34 -17.17 6.19
CA HIS A 125 -7.72 -17.08 4.77
C HIS A 125 -6.82 -17.90 3.82
N GLY A 126 -5.58 -18.17 4.23
CA GLY A 126 -4.56 -18.90 3.46
C GLY A 126 -4.41 -20.37 3.83
N ILE A 127 -5.23 -20.91 4.75
CA ILE A 127 -5.06 -22.29 5.27
C ILE A 127 -5.09 -23.31 4.13
N TRP A 128 -6.12 -23.26 3.29
CA TRP A 128 -6.27 -24.21 2.19
C TRP A 128 -5.20 -24.04 1.11
N SER A 129 -4.83 -22.79 0.79
CA SER A 129 -3.73 -22.50 -0.13
C SER A 129 -2.41 -23.06 0.37
N ALA A 130 -2.17 -23.01 1.69
CA ALA A 130 -0.99 -23.62 2.29
C ALA A 130 -1.00 -25.16 2.16
N TRP A 131 -2.17 -25.81 2.27
CA TRP A 131 -2.30 -27.26 2.10
C TRP A 131 -1.98 -27.71 0.66
N GLU A 132 -2.31 -26.87 -0.32
CA GLU A 132 -1.99 -27.08 -1.74
C GLU A 132 -0.54 -26.67 -2.10
N GLY A 133 0.28 -26.28 -1.12
CA GLY A 133 1.68 -25.92 -1.32
C GLY A 133 1.90 -24.54 -1.98
N MET A 134 0.89 -23.67 -1.96
CA MET A 134 1.04 -22.28 -2.45
C MET A 134 1.86 -21.44 -1.46
N THR A 135 2.51 -20.39 -1.97
CA THR A 135 3.16 -19.38 -1.13
C THR A 135 2.13 -18.68 -0.26
N THR A 136 2.32 -18.73 1.05
CA THR A 136 1.46 -18.10 2.06
C THR A 136 2.29 -17.24 3.01
N TYR A 137 1.62 -16.46 3.86
CA TYR A 137 2.27 -15.74 4.94
C TYR A 137 1.44 -15.81 6.23
N SER A 138 2.07 -15.48 7.35
CA SER A 138 1.39 -15.39 8.64
C SER A 138 1.70 -14.04 9.26
N LEU A 139 0.67 -13.33 9.72
CA LEU A 139 0.85 -12.12 10.54
C LEU A 139 1.31 -12.45 11.96
N LYS A 140 1.29 -13.73 12.35
CA LYS A 140 1.83 -14.18 13.62
C LYS A 140 3.27 -13.67 13.77
N GLU A 141 3.58 -13.06 14.92
CA GLU A 141 4.90 -12.51 15.27
C GLU A 141 5.37 -11.31 14.43
N LYS A 142 4.57 -10.81 13.49
CA LYS A 142 4.89 -9.59 12.72
C LYS A 142 4.41 -8.34 13.47
N THR A 143 5.17 -7.25 13.41
CA THR A 143 4.70 -5.95 13.92
C THR A 143 3.94 -5.22 12.82
N LEU A 144 2.71 -4.82 13.11
CA LEU A 144 1.88 -4.07 12.17
C LEU A 144 1.63 -2.67 12.69
N VAL A 145 2.19 -1.67 12.03
CA VAL A 145 1.94 -0.25 12.31
C VAL A 145 0.87 0.23 11.36
N ARG A 146 -0.20 0.85 11.88
CA ARG A 146 -1.22 1.46 11.04
C ARG A 146 -1.36 2.94 11.32
N ILE A 147 -1.20 3.71 10.26
CA ILE A 147 -1.30 5.16 10.26
C ILE A 147 -2.60 5.58 9.56
N ASP A 148 -3.50 6.21 10.31
CA ASP A 148 -4.81 6.64 9.83
C ASP A 148 -5.24 7.95 10.52
N LEU A 149 -6.17 8.69 9.92
CA LEU A 149 -6.80 9.85 10.55
C LEU A 149 -8.00 9.46 11.42
N ASP A 150 -8.52 8.24 11.26
CA ASP A 150 -9.69 7.77 12.01
C ASP A 150 -9.35 7.50 13.49
N PRO A 151 -9.88 8.30 14.45
CA PRO A 151 -9.62 8.10 15.87
C PRO A 151 -10.23 6.79 16.41
N ASN A 152 -11.15 6.16 15.67
CA ASN A 152 -11.69 4.85 16.07
C ASN A 152 -10.64 3.75 16.02
N LEU A 153 -9.55 3.93 15.26
CA LEU A 153 -8.44 2.97 15.21
C LEU A 153 -7.85 2.73 16.60
N GLU A 154 -7.49 3.82 17.29
CA GLU A 154 -6.96 3.79 18.66
C GLU A 154 -7.99 3.20 19.63
N LYS A 155 -9.24 3.65 19.54
CA LYS A 155 -10.30 3.22 20.45
C LYS A 155 -10.59 1.72 20.35
N VAL A 156 -10.70 1.18 19.13
CA VAL A 156 -10.93 -0.26 18.91
C VAL A 156 -9.73 -1.07 19.36
N TRP A 157 -8.51 -0.58 19.09
CA TRP A 157 -7.28 -1.21 19.56
C TRP A 157 -7.24 -1.29 21.10
N GLN A 158 -7.53 -0.19 21.81
CA GLN A 158 -7.58 -0.17 23.28
C GLN A 158 -8.64 -1.11 23.85
N MET A 159 -9.85 -1.11 23.28
CA MET A 159 -10.93 -2.02 23.68
C MET A 159 -10.46 -3.47 23.62
N GLU A 160 -9.79 -3.85 22.52
CA GLU A 160 -9.30 -5.21 22.35
C GLU A 160 -8.21 -5.58 23.35
N LYS A 161 -7.24 -4.67 23.61
CA LYS A 161 -6.19 -4.90 24.61
C LYS A 161 -6.73 -4.99 26.05
N SER A 162 -7.86 -4.34 26.32
CA SER A 162 -8.43 -4.28 27.68
C SER A 162 -9.38 -5.42 28.04
N GLY A 163 -10.04 -6.06 27.05
CA GLY A 163 -11.10 -7.02 27.33
C GLY A 163 -11.34 -8.12 26.30
N GLY A 164 -10.66 -8.10 25.14
CA GLY A 164 -10.87 -9.09 24.07
C GLY A 164 -12.29 -9.10 23.49
N ASP A 165 -13.06 -8.03 23.72
CA ASP A 165 -14.48 -7.94 23.32
C ASP A 165 -14.68 -8.01 21.80
N VAL A 166 -13.67 -7.63 21.01
CA VAL A 166 -13.70 -7.76 19.54
C VAL A 166 -13.54 -9.23 19.16
N GLN A 167 -12.53 -9.93 19.70
CA GLN A 167 -12.34 -11.38 19.45
C GLN A 167 -13.56 -12.19 19.89
N VAL A 168 -14.09 -11.95 21.10
CA VAL A 168 -15.27 -12.67 21.62
C VAL A 168 -16.52 -12.44 20.75
N SER A 169 -16.71 -11.21 20.25
CA SER A 169 -17.83 -10.89 19.35
C SER A 169 -17.70 -11.59 17.99
N VAL A 170 -16.47 -11.69 17.47
CA VAL A 170 -16.16 -12.38 16.21
C VAL A 170 -16.40 -13.89 16.34
N ASP A 171 -15.88 -14.51 17.40
CA ASP A 171 -15.99 -15.95 17.64
C ASP A 171 -17.45 -16.40 17.79
N ARG A 172 -18.32 -15.51 18.29
CA ARG A 172 -19.75 -15.74 18.45
C ARG A 172 -20.60 -15.33 17.25
N GLY A 173 -19.99 -14.81 16.17
CA GLY A 173 -20.69 -14.35 14.98
C GLY A 173 -21.63 -13.16 15.22
N LEU A 174 -21.39 -12.35 16.26
CA LEU A 174 -22.27 -11.24 16.64
C LEU A 174 -22.02 -9.97 15.79
N PRO A 175 -23.02 -9.11 15.56
CA PRO A 175 -22.85 -7.85 14.82
C PRO A 175 -21.89 -6.88 15.53
N LYS A 176 -20.67 -6.74 14.98
CA LYS A 176 -19.56 -6.00 15.61
C LYS A 176 -19.88 -4.52 15.88
N THR A 177 -20.62 -3.86 14.98
CA THR A 177 -21.00 -2.44 15.09
C THR A 177 -21.96 -2.15 16.24
N LYS A 178 -22.89 -3.06 16.54
CA LYS A 178 -23.88 -2.89 17.62
C LYS A 178 -23.23 -3.00 19.00
N THR A 179 -22.21 -3.85 19.13
CA THR A 179 -21.50 -4.11 20.38
C THR A 179 -20.51 -2.99 20.71
N LEU A 180 -19.76 -2.50 19.72
CA LEU A 180 -18.66 -1.54 19.92
C LEU A 180 -19.08 -0.06 19.88
N LYS A 181 -20.32 0.23 19.45
CA LYS A 181 -20.88 1.61 19.34
C LYS A 181 -19.99 2.59 18.56
N VAL A 182 -19.21 2.07 17.62
CA VAL A 182 -18.39 2.85 16.67
C VAL A 182 -18.62 2.30 15.25
N PRO A 183 -18.46 3.13 14.20
CA PRO A 183 -18.37 2.64 12.84
C PRO A 183 -17.24 1.62 12.74
N PHE A 184 -17.60 0.35 12.65
CA PHE A 184 -16.64 -0.75 12.71
C PHE A 184 -16.38 -1.26 11.29
N ARG A 185 -15.15 -1.09 10.82
CA ARG A 185 -14.71 -1.53 9.50
C ARG A 185 -13.91 -2.83 9.62
N MET A 186 -14.03 -3.72 8.64
CA MET A 186 -13.47 -5.07 8.70
C MET A 186 -11.95 -5.04 8.91
N GLU A 187 -11.27 -4.10 8.28
CA GLU A 187 -9.83 -3.89 8.40
C GLU A 187 -9.37 -3.50 9.81
N MET A 188 -10.20 -2.77 10.57
CA MET A 188 -9.91 -2.44 11.97
C MET A 188 -10.01 -3.69 12.87
N SER A 189 -10.82 -4.68 12.48
CA SER A 189 -10.96 -5.96 13.19
C SER A 189 -9.73 -6.83 13.08
N GLY A 190 -9.13 -6.94 11.89
CA GLY A 190 -7.89 -7.68 11.72
C GLY A 190 -6.77 -7.04 12.52
N PHE A 191 -6.64 -5.73 12.37
CA PHE A 191 -5.59 -4.93 13.01
C PHE A 191 -5.61 -5.01 14.54
N ALA A 192 -6.74 -4.73 15.17
CA ALA A 192 -6.82 -4.66 16.64
C ALA A 192 -6.53 -6.01 17.32
N ARG A 193 -6.82 -7.13 16.63
CA ARG A 193 -6.61 -8.48 17.15
C ARG A 193 -5.15 -8.91 17.15
N LEU A 194 -4.30 -8.33 16.30
CA LEU A 194 -2.88 -8.66 16.31
C LEU A 194 -2.23 -8.15 17.60
N GLU A 195 -1.47 -9.02 18.25
CA GLU A 195 -0.87 -8.73 19.56
C GLU A 195 0.12 -7.57 19.48
N SER A 196 0.87 -7.51 18.39
CA SER A 196 1.94 -6.58 18.04
C SER A 196 1.50 -5.42 17.14
N SER A 197 0.20 -5.14 17.05
CA SER A 197 -0.30 -3.98 16.30
C SER A 197 -0.08 -2.66 17.04
N ILE A 198 0.28 -1.61 16.30
CA ILE A 198 0.59 -0.27 16.81
C ILE A 198 -0.23 0.77 16.03
N PRO A 199 -1.31 1.32 16.62
CA PRO A 199 -2.07 2.40 16.00
C PRO A 199 -1.28 3.72 16.06
N VAL A 200 -1.34 4.49 14.99
CA VAL A 200 -0.80 5.87 14.93
C VAL A 200 -1.86 6.75 14.29
N VAL A 201 -2.47 7.62 15.10
CA VAL A 201 -3.51 8.53 14.61
C VAL A 201 -2.89 9.88 14.25
N GLY A 202 -2.92 10.25 12.97
CA GLY A 202 -2.42 11.54 12.51
C GLY A 202 -2.27 11.68 11.00
N ASP A 203 -1.93 12.89 10.56
CA ASP A 203 -1.76 13.21 9.15
C ASP A 203 -0.52 12.53 8.55
N LEU A 204 -0.69 11.90 7.39
CA LEU A 204 0.38 11.16 6.71
C LEU A 204 1.53 12.07 6.27
N GLY A 205 1.22 13.28 5.79
CA GLY A 205 2.19 14.27 5.37
C GLY A 205 3.05 14.79 6.52
N VAL A 206 2.56 14.68 7.75
CA VAL A 206 3.29 15.02 8.98
C VAL A 206 4.06 13.82 9.54
N LEU A 207 3.42 12.65 9.62
CA LEU A 207 3.99 11.47 10.29
C LEU A 207 5.12 10.80 9.50
N TRP A 208 4.99 10.69 8.17
CA TRP A 208 6.03 10.04 7.36
C TRP A 208 7.41 10.73 7.46
N PRO A 209 7.53 12.07 7.35
CA PRO A 209 8.79 12.78 7.59
C PRO A 209 9.42 12.46 8.95
N VAL A 210 8.62 12.42 10.02
CA VAL A 210 9.10 12.15 11.38
C VAL A 210 9.60 10.72 11.49
N ILE A 211 8.85 9.74 10.94
CA ILE A 211 9.28 8.34 10.91
C ILE A 211 10.56 8.20 10.10
N ALA A 212 10.62 8.78 8.90
CA ALA A 212 11.78 8.74 8.03
C ALA A 212 13.03 9.31 8.71
N HIS A 213 12.91 10.49 9.35
CA HIS A 213 14.01 11.12 10.07
C HIS A 213 14.56 10.22 11.19
N ASN A 214 13.69 9.71 12.07
CA ASN A 214 14.12 8.87 13.19
C ASN A 214 14.71 7.52 12.73
N VAL A 215 14.07 6.88 11.74
CA VAL A 215 14.57 5.61 11.18
C VAL A 215 15.90 5.82 10.49
N SER A 216 16.07 6.90 9.72
CA SER A 216 17.34 7.23 9.07
C SER A 216 18.46 7.46 10.07
N GLY A 217 18.19 8.19 11.17
CA GLY A 217 19.15 8.39 12.25
C GLY A 217 19.52 7.09 12.97
N ALA A 218 18.56 6.23 13.25
CA ALA A 218 18.81 4.92 13.87
C ALA A 218 19.61 3.98 12.96
N LEU A 219 19.46 4.10 11.64
CA LEU A 219 20.19 3.31 10.65
C LEU A 219 21.51 3.95 10.21
N GLY A 220 21.83 5.17 10.64
CA GLY A 220 23.00 5.91 10.18
C GLY A 220 22.94 6.27 8.69
N ILE A 221 21.73 6.47 8.14
CA ILE A 221 21.50 6.84 6.74
C ILE A 221 21.21 8.34 6.67
N GLU A 222 21.89 9.04 5.78
CA GLU A 222 21.58 10.43 5.45
C GLU A 222 20.45 10.49 4.41
N LEU A 223 19.47 11.38 4.63
CA LEU A 223 18.38 11.60 3.70
C LEU A 223 18.66 12.84 2.86
N ASP A 224 18.78 12.68 1.54
CA ASP A 224 18.92 13.79 0.59
C ASP A 224 17.66 14.64 0.46
N PHE A 225 16.51 14.13 0.94
CA PHE A 225 15.20 14.74 0.77
C PHE A 225 14.25 14.32 1.90
N ILE A 226 13.45 15.27 2.39
CA ILE A 226 12.36 15.03 3.33
C ILE A 226 11.09 15.69 2.82
N SER A 227 9.95 15.00 2.92
CA SER A 227 8.68 15.52 2.42
C SER A 227 8.04 16.53 3.38
N TYR A 228 7.20 17.41 2.83
CA TYR A 228 6.39 18.36 3.60
C TYR A 228 4.89 18.19 3.28
N PRO A 229 3.97 18.51 4.22
CA PRO A 229 2.54 18.52 3.96
C PRO A 229 2.19 19.45 2.78
N GLN A 230 1.31 19.00 1.88
CA GLN A 230 1.11 19.62 0.55
C GLN A 230 0.53 21.04 0.61
N GLU A 231 -0.14 21.38 1.70
CA GLU A 231 -0.77 22.68 1.97
C GLU A 231 0.21 23.73 2.49
N THR A 232 1.36 23.31 3.01
CA THR A 232 2.42 24.21 3.50
C THR A 232 3.17 24.86 2.32
N GLU A 233 3.85 25.98 2.58
CA GLU A 233 4.63 26.66 1.54
C GLU A 233 5.79 25.77 1.05
N GLN A 234 6.49 25.12 1.98
CA GLN A 234 7.52 24.13 1.68
C GLN A 234 6.95 22.96 0.86
N GLY A 235 5.72 22.53 1.14
CA GLY A 235 5.03 21.50 0.34
C GLY A 235 4.69 21.94 -1.07
N LYS A 236 4.41 23.23 -1.30
CA LYS A 236 4.22 23.78 -2.66
C LYS A 236 5.54 23.83 -3.41
N GLU A 237 6.60 24.39 -2.81
CA GLU A 237 7.94 24.43 -3.38
C GLU A 237 8.45 23.03 -3.73
N MET A 238 8.22 22.07 -2.85
CA MET A 238 8.53 20.66 -3.06
C MET A 238 7.83 20.09 -4.31
N ARG A 239 6.55 20.41 -4.54
CA ARG A 239 5.82 19.93 -5.72
C ARG A 239 6.34 20.56 -7.01
N GLU A 240 6.66 21.84 -6.99
CA GLU A 240 7.28 22.53 -8.14
C GLU A 240 8.63 21.90 -8.46
N TRP A 241 9.46 21.68 -7.45
CA TRP A 241 10.73 20.99 -7.59
C TRP A 241 10.56 19.57 -8.16
N ILE A 242 9.57 18.79 -7.71
CA ILE A 242 9.30 17.45 -8.26
C ILE A 242 8.98 17.54 -9.76
N VAL A 243 8.13 18.48 -10.17
CA VAL A 243 7.76 18.68 -11.58
C VAL A 243 8.98 19.04 -12.42
N GLU A 244 9.90 19.84 -11.88
CA GLU A 244 11.10 20.27 -12.59
C GLU A 244 12.23 19.23 -12.62
N LYS A 245 12.39 18.43 -11.56
CA LYS A 245 13.60 17.63 -11.34
C LYS A 245 13.39 16.12 -11.45
N VAL A 246 12.18 15.62 -11.25
CA VAL A 246 11.90 14.18 -11.26
C VAL A 246 11.36 13.80 -12.63
N ASN A 247 12.14 12.99 -13.35
CA ASN A 247 11.72 12.53 -14.67
C ASN A 247 10.55 11.54 -14.54
N VAL A 248 9.62 11.58 -15.50
CA VAL A 248 8.44 10.72 -15.46
C VAL A 248 8.79 9.28 -15.85
N LEU A 249 9.27 9.09 -17.08
CA LEU A 249 9.58 7.77 -17.63
C LEU A 249 10.44 7.88 -18.89
N ASN A 250 11.50 7.07 -19.00
CA ASN A 250 12.30 6.89 -20.20
C ASN A 250 11.95 5.57 -20.89
N MET A 251 11.19 5.66 -21.99
CA MET A 251 10.73 4.49 -22.75
C MET A 251 11.85 3.63 -23.33
N LYS A 252 13.05 4.20 -23.57
CA LYS A 252 14.17 3.44 -24.12
C LYS A 252 14.80 2.50 -23.09
N GLU A 253 14.79 2.90 -21.82
CA GLU A 253 15.38 2.13 -20.72
C GLU A 253 14.48 0.95 -20.31
N MET A 254 13.18 1.00 -20.63
CA MET A 254 12.25 -0.11 -20.36
C MET A 254 12.28 -1.24 -21.39
N ARG A 255 12.63 -0.94 -22.65
CA ARG A 255 12.57 -1.88 -23.79
C ARG A 255 13.78 -2.78 -23.79
#